data_AF-A0AAV8CSI3-F1
#
_entry.id   AF-A0AAV8CSI3-F1
#
_cell.length_a   1.000
_cell.length_b   1.000
_cell.length_c   1.000
_cell.angle_alpha   90.00
_cell.angle_beta   90.00
_cell.angle_gamma   90.00
#
_symmetry.space_group_name_H-M   'P 1'
#
loop_
_entity.id
_entity.type
_entity.pdbx_description
1 polymer ?
#
loop_
_entity_poly.entity_id
_entity_poly.type
_entity_poly.pdbx_seq_one_letter_code
_entity_poly.pdbx_strand_id
1 'polypeptide(L)'
;MHNSSYTIRTTINSGAHAYKRTNKKMYATKHFSEFKATREAALQPPPEGPNSGYVVVKEDDPHEETGTRCWRLCCQRRTKDLPFPQNKIFTVYFNIPVGQAVATQTETVLFVPVMNLPLSANRYYVVVAEGKYKGQVHTCSRKEDMTTCCFCRRITDAKPKPFDHRDIYQQIEIIPHKGQFIAKSVAPDGFVPWIFRQKYWDLYEEKSKSCHLGDAFGINNAVRSNFLNLDIAINAIAGKWYCPFIFAKESGELKDQMKKTTFYEVILEQFWREAHSGIEKKRILLRGNETMKEEMESSDGFVWFKRTGDFNSERIGLSVALWERIKWEENRNGWDEGVGSMKEEVEFGGFVLVERFSFKRLDGSLALALEFIHTDKVRTG
;
A
#
# COMPACT_ATOMS: atom_id res chain seq x y z
N MET A 1 45.61 16.85 -62.42
CA MET A 1 45.40 15.41 -62.09
C MET A 1 45.61 15.24 -60.60
N HIS A 2 44.69 14.51 -59.95
CA HIS A 2 44.68 14.09 -58.53
C HIS A 2 44.36 15.16 -57.47
N ASN A 3 43.06 15.29 -57.16
CA ASN A 3 42.59 15.73 -55.84
C ASN A 3 41.89 14.52 -55.19
N SER A 4 42.50 13.96 -54.15
CA SER A 4 41.95 12.86 -53.35
C SER A 4 40.89 13.39 -52.39
N SER A 5 39.63 13.11 -52.69
CA SER A 5 38.49 13.32 -51.80
C SER A 5 38.35 12.13 -50.85
N TYR A 6 38.60 12.36 -49.55
CA TYR A 6 38.35 11.42 -48.47
C TYR A 6 36.84 11.38 -48.15
N THR A 7 36.19 10.27 -48.47
CA THR A 7 34.79 10.02 -48.11
C THR A 7 34.72 9.33 -46.75
N ILE A 8 34.30 10.06 -45.72
CA ILE A 8 34.01 9.51 -44.38
C ILE A 8 32.70 8.73 -44.45
N ARG A 9 32.78 7.40 -44.44
CA ARG A 9 31.62 6.52 -44.23
C ARG A 9 31.21 6.57 -42.76
N THR A 10 30.12 7.28 -42.48
CA THR A 10 29.49 7.27 -41.16
C THR A 10 28.62 6.02 -41.05
N THR A 11 29.12 5.01 -40.35
CA THR A 11 28.34 3.81 -40.00
C THR A 11 27.35 4.20 -38.90
N ILE A 12 26.09 4.39 -39.26
CA ILE A 12 24.99 4.57 -38.31
C ILE A 12 24.71 3.22 -37.66
N ASN A 13 25.27 2.99 -36.47
CA ASN A 13 24.82 1.93 -35.59
C ASN A 13 23.44 2.32 -35.05
N SER A 14 22.38 1.72 -35.60
CA SER A 14 21.03 1.80 -35.06
C SER A 14 20.94 1.03 -33.74
N GLY A 15 21.35 1.68 -32.65
CA GLY A 15 21.03 1.25 -31.31
C GLY A 15 19.54 1.46 -31.07
N ALA A 16 18.75 0.40 -31.25
CA ALA A 16 17.37 0.36 -30.82
C ALA A 16 17.33 0.48 -29.29
N HIS A 17 17.24 1.70 -28.78
CA HIS A 17 16.80 1.95 -27.41
C HIS A 17 15.34 1.54 -27.32
N ALA A 18 15.11 0.31 -26.86
CA ALA A 18 13.82 -0.11 -26.36
C ALA A 18 13.43 0.83 -25.21
N TYR A 19 12.62 1.84 -25.50
CA TYR A 19 11.84 2.54 -24.49
C TYR A 19 10.99 1.49 -23.78
N LYS A 20 11.46 1.00 -22.63
CA LYS A 20 10.60 0.30 -21.68
C LYS A 20 9.47 1.26 -21.35
N ARG A 21 8.29 1.04 -21.94
CA ARG A 21 7.04 1.67 -21.52
C ARG A 21 6.92 1.46 -20.01
N THR A 22 7.23 2.49 -19.24
CA THR A 22 7.08 2.50 -17.79
C THR A 22 5.59 2.45 -17.51
N ASN A 23 5.08 1.25 -17.23
CA ASN A 23 3.74 1.09 -16.68
C ASN A 23 3.64 1.93 -15.41
N LYS A 24 2.65 2.84 -15.38
CA LYS A 24 2.37 3.72 -14.25
C LYS A 24 1.53 2.89 -13.27
N LYS A 25 1.94 2.79 -12.02
CA LYS A 25 1.34 1.87 -11.03
C LYS A 25 0.98 2.67 -9.77
N MET A 26 0.02 2.21 -8.97
CA MET A 26 -0.38 2.88 -7.71
C MET A 26 0.36 2.24 -6.53
N TYR A 27 0.03 0.98 -6.26
CA TYR A 27 0.92 0.01 -5.63
C TYR A 27 1.25 -1.06 -6.65
N ALA A 28 2.50 -1.52 -6.65
CA ALA A 28 2.92 -2.62 -7.51
C ALA A 28 3.47 -3.76 -6.66
N THR A 29 3.00 -4.97 -6.93
CA THR A 29 3.61 -6.16 -6.34
C THR A 29 5.01 -6.36 -6.92
N LYS A 30 5.95 -6.67 -6.04
CA LYS A 30 7.33 -7.03 -6.34
C LYS A 30 7.67 -8.32 -5.61
N HIS A 31 8.26 -9.28 -6.30
CA HIS A 31 8.64 -10.53 -5.67
C HIS A 31 9.93 -10.36 -4.87
N PHE A 32 9.98 -10.90 -3.66
CA PHE A 32 11.14 -10.80 -2.77
C PHE A 32 12.41 -11.36 -3.40
N SER A 33 12.28 -12.38 -4.25
CA SER A 33 13.37 -12.98 -5.02
C SER A 33 14.08 -11.98 -5.96
N GLU A 34 13.36 -10.97 -6.49
CA GLU A 34 13.95 -9.91 -7.34
C GLU A 34 15.05 -9.15 -6.60
N PHE A 35 14.88 -8.91 -5.29
CA PHE A 35 15.82 -8.15 -4.47
C PHE A 35 17.02 -8.98 -4.02
N LYS A 36 16.87 -10.31 -3.93
CA LYS A 36 18.02 -11.21 -3.69
C LYS A 36 18.94 -11.28 -4.89
N ALA A 37 18.37 -11.25 -6.09
CA ALA A 37 19.13 -11.32 -7.33
C ALA A 37 19.83 -10.01 -7.69
N THR A 38 19.22 -8.86 -7.37
CA THR A 38 19.70 -7.54 -7.82
C THR A 38 19.41 -6.48 -6.77
N ARG A 39 20.47 -5.96 -6.12
CA ARG A 39 20.34 -4.96 -5.05
C ARG A 39 19.76 -3.63 -5.56
N GLU A 40 19.99 -3.32 -6.83
CA GLU A 40 19.48 -2.14 -7.52
C GLU A 40 17.95 -2.15 -7.66
N ALA A 41 17.30 -3.31 -7.55
CA ALA A 41 15.85 -3.40 -7.57
C ALA A 41 15.19 -2.57 -6.45
N ALA A 42 15.86 -2.46 -5.28
CA ALA A 42 15.39 -1.65 -4.17
C ALA A 42 15.61 -0.14 -4.37
N LEU A 43 16.47 0.26 -5.29
CA LEU A 43 16.72 1.67 -5.65
C LEU A 43 15.67 2.22 -6.62
N GLN A 44 14.84 1.35 -7.22
CA GLN A 44 13.82 1.79 -8.16
C GLN A 44 12.89 2.81 -7.49
N PRO A 45 12.68 3.99 -8.12
CA PRO A 45 11.74 4.96 -7.59
C PRO A 45 10.34 4.34 -7.56
N PRO A 46 9.49 4.76 -6.63
CA PRO A 46 8.12 4.28 -6.58
C PRO A 46 7.41 4.63 -7.90
N PRO A 47 6.31 3.92 -8.21
CA PRO A 47 5.53 4.22 -9.40
C PRO A 47 5.09 5.70 -9.51
N GLU A 48 4.88 6.20 -10.74
CA GLU A 48 4.50 7.59 -11.00
C GLU A 48 3.24 8.03 -10.22
N GLY A 49 3.25 9.27 -9.73
CA GLY A 49 2.13 9.90 -9.02
C GLY A 49 2.35 9.94 -7.50
N PRO A 50 1.55 10.76 -6.78
CA PRO A 50 1.66 10.89 -5.34
C PRO A 50 1.18 9.62 -4.62
N ASN A 51 1.66 9.42 -3.40
CA ASN A 51 1.24 8.36 -2.48
C ASN A 51 1.31 6.94 -3.08
N SER A 52 2.33 6.67 -3.89
CA SER A 52 2.61 5.36 -4.48
C SER A 52 3.60 4.54 -3.66
N GLY A 53 3.64 3.24 -3.92
CA GLY A 53 4.61 2.35 -3.30
C GLY A 53 4.71 0.97 -3.94
N TYR A 54 5.40 0.08 -3.24
CA TYR A 54 5.54 -1.32 -3.62
C TYR A 54 5.03 -2.22 -2.50
N VAL A 55 4.42 -3.34 -2.88
CA VAL A 55 4.10 -4.44 -1.97
C VAL A 55 5.05 -5.59 -2.30
N VAL A 56 5.96 -5.89 -1.37
CA VAL A 56 6.91 -6.98 -1.50
C VAL A 56 6.23 -8.26 -1.05
N VAL A 57 6.19 -9.25 -1.94
CA VAL A 57 5.57 -10.55 -1.67
C VAL A 57 6.65 -11.62 -1.68
N LYS A 58 6.61 -12.51 -0.69
CA LYS A 58 7.46 -13.69 -0.62
C LYS A 58 6.62 -14.94 -0.73
N GLU A 59 6.92 -15.74 -1.74
CA GLU A 59 6.32 -17.06 -1.92
C GLU A 59 6.73 -17.99 -0.77
N ASP A 60 5.80 -18.86 -0.39
CA ASP A 60 6.10 -19.95 0.52
C ASP A 60 6.89 -21.01 -0.24
N ASP A 61 8.07 -21.38 0.27
CA ASP A 61 8.88 -22.46 -0.31
C ASP A 61 8.51 -23.78 0.37
N PRO A 62 7.79 -24.69 -0.30
CA PRO A 62 7.40 -25.98 0.27
C PRO A 62 8.58 -26.93 0.47
N HIS A 63 9.75 -26.68 -0.13
CA HIS A 63 10.94 -27.52 -0.01
C HIS A 63 11.88 -27.08 1.13
N GLU A 64 11.70 -25.89 1.68
CA GLU A 64 12.38 -25.45 2.92
C GLU A 64 11.77 -26.06 4.20
N GLU A 65 10.73 -26.89 4.06
CA GLU A 65 9.99 -27.54 5.15
C GLU A 65 10.70 -28.75 5.79
N THR A 66 11.81 -29.24 5.21
CA THR A 66 12.51 -30.44 5.67
C THR A 66 13.63 -30.17 6.69
N GLY A 67 13.58 -29.02 7.37
CA GLY A 67 14.43 -28.73 8.53
C GLY A 67 13.85 -29.30 9.82
N THR A 68 14.62 -30.18 10.49
CA THR A 68 14.27 -31.03 11.63
C THR A 68 13.26 -30.46 12.63
N ARG A 69 12.20 -31.25 12.84
CA ARG A 69 11.09 -31.09 13.78
C ARG A 69 11.57 -31.11 15.24
N CYS A 70 12.22 -30.05 15.70
CA CYS A 70 12.55 -29.84 17.10
C CYS A 70 11.55 -28.84 17.72
N TRP A 71 11.06 -29.11 18.93
CA TRP A 71 9.98 -28.39 19.62
C TRP A 71 9.96 -26.88 19.41
N ARG A 72 8.73 -26.34 19.21
CA ARG A 72 8.19 -24.94 19.13
C ARG A 72 9.09 -23.71 18.88
N LEU A 73 10.38 -23.72 19.21
CA LEU A 73 11.37 -22.66 19.01
C LEU A 73 12.28 -22.88 17.78
N CYS A 74 12.49 -24.13 17.33
CA CYS A 74 13.43 -24.42 16.23
C CYS A 74 12.88 -24.23 14.81
N CYS A 75 11.62 -23.82 14.65
CA CYS A 75 10.95 -23.79 13.36
C CYS A 75 10.72 -22.38 12.79
N GLN A 76 11.17 -21.31 13.46
CA GLN A 76 10.96 -19.94 12.96
C GLN A 76 12.09 -19.52 12.01
N ARG A 77 11.73 -19.07 10.80
CA ARG A 77 12.70 -18.67 9.77
C ARG A 77 13.23 -17.28 10.11
N ARG A 78 14.52 -17.18 10.46
CA ARG A 78 15.19 -15.90 10.71
C ARG A 78 15.33 -15.12 9.39
N THR A 79 14.80 -13.92 9.35
CA THR A 79 14.94 -12.96 8.25
C THR A 79 16.19 -12.11 8.48
N LYS A 80 17.06 -12.03 7.47
CA LYS A 80 18.33 -11.29 7.55
C LYS A 80 18.42 -10.14 6.53
N ASP A 81 17.50 -10.11 5.58
CA ASP A 81 17.56 -9.27 4.40
C ASP A 81 16.38 -8.31 4.33
N LEU A 82 16.60 -7.20 3.64
CA LEU A 82 15.60 -6.19 3.28
C LEU A 82 15.35 -6.24 1.76
N PRO A 83 14.20 -5.76 1.27
CA PRO A 83 13.06 -5.23 2.03
C PRO A 83 12.23 -6.34 2.71
N PHE A 84 11.52 -6.02 3.79
CA PHE A 84 10.66 -7.01 4.45
C PHE A 84 9.44 -7.36 3.58
N PRO A 85 9.10 -8.64 3.37
CA PRO A 85 7.85 -9.02 2.70
C PRO A 85 6.60 -8.62 3.48
N GLN A 86 5.67 -7.94 2.82
CA GLN A 86 4.41 -7.44 3.38
C GLN A 86 3.36 -8.52 3.59
N ASN A 87 3.49 -9.66 2.91
CA ASN A 87 2.59 -10.80 3.09
C ASN A 87 2.98 -11.70 4.28
N LYS A 88 3.96 -11.28 5.08
CA LYS A 88 4.46 -11.98 6.26
C LYS A 88 4.29 -11.10 7.50
N ILE A 89 3.88 -11.74 8.60
CA ILE A 89 3.98 -11.17 9.94
C ILE A 89 5.29 -11.67 10.54
N PHE A 90 5.95 -10.80 11.31
CA PHE A 90 7.24 -11.10 11.92
C PHE A 90 7.16 -10.98 13.43
N THR A 91 8.02 -11.71 14.12
CA THR A 91 8.29 -11.49 15.54
C THR A 91 9.71 -10.97 15.69
N VAL A 92 9.81 -9.80 16.30
CA VAL A 92 11.07 -9.16 16.71
C VAL A 92 11.50 -9.82 18.01
N TYR A 93 12.73 -10.34 18.05
CA TYR A 93 13.31 -10.95 19.24
C TYR A 93 14.48 -10.13 19.75
N PHE A 94 14.48 -9.86 21.05
CA PHE A 94 15.62 -9.28 21.73
C PHE A 94 15.87 -9.96 23.07
N ASN A 95 17.15 -10.22 23.36
CA ASN A 95 17.60 -10.88 24.56
C ASN A 95 18.20 -9.87 25.53
N ILE A 96 17.67 -9.82 26.75
CA ILE A 96 18.09 -8.90 27.80
C ILE A 96 18.81 -9.69 28.88
N PRO A 97 20.04 -9.31 29.26
CA PRO A 97 20.68 -9.85 30.44
C PRO A 97 19.91 -9.42 31.69
N VAL A 98 19.42 -10.38 32.48
CA VAL A 98 18.76 -10.17 33.77
C VAL A 98 19.53 -10.97 34.82
N GLY A 99 20.54 -10.34 35.41
CA GLY A 99 21.48 -11.01 36.31
C GLY A 99 22.31 -12.05 35.55
N GLN A 100 22.22 -13.32 35.97
CA GLN A 100 22.84 -14.45 35.28
C GLN A 100 21.92 -15.10 34.22
N ALA A 101 20.65 -14.71 34.17
CA ALA A 101 19.68 -15.22 33.20
C ALA A 101 19.55 -14.27 31.99
N VAL A 102 19.00 -14.80 30.89
CA VAL A 102 18.62 -13.99 29.73
C VAL A 102 17.10 -14.02 29.61
N ALA A 103 16.47 -12.85 29.69
CA ALA A 103 15.05 -12.70 29.42
C ALA A 103 14.84 -12.33 27.94
N THR A 104 14.01 -13.09 27.25
CA THR A 104 13.66 -12.80 25.86
C THR A 104 12.40 -11.94 25.82
N GLN A 105 12.47 -10.82 25.11
CA GLN A 105 11.33 -9.96 24.82
C GLN A 105 10.97 -10.10 23.34
N THR A 106 9.67 -10.08 23.07
CA THR A 106 9.15 -10.23 21.71
C THR A 106 8.08 -9.20 21.39
N GLU A 107 8.00 -8.82 20.12
CA GLU A 107 6.90 -8.02 19.58
C GLU A 107 6.54 -8.56 18.19
N THR A 108 5.27 -8.87 17.97
CA THR A 108 4.80 -9.38 16.69
C THR A 108 4.26 -8.24 15.84
N VAL A 109 4.82 -8.04 14.66
CA VAL A 109 4.61 -6.85 13.82
C VAL A 109 4.44 -7.17 12.35
N LEU A 110 3.78 -6.27 11.63
CA LEU A 110 3.75 -6.18 10.18
C LEU A 110 4.49 -4.91 9.75
N PHE A 111 5.46 -5.04 8.85
CA PHE A 111 6.19 -3.90 8.29
C PHE A 111 5.55 -3.45 6.97
N VAL A 112 5.01 -2.22 6.97
CA VAL A 112 4.44 -1.59 5.77
C VAL A 112 5.38 -0.48 5.30
N PRO A 113 5.94 -0.53 4.08
CA PRO A 113 6.86 0.49 3.58
C PRO A 113 6.17 1.85 3.51
N VAL A 114 6.92 2.91 3.81
CA VAL A 114 6.43 4.28 3.67
C VAL A 114 6.25 4.61 2.18
N MET A 115 5.12 5.24 1.85
CA MET A 115 4.80 5.70 0.48
C MET A 115 5.80 6.73 -0.03
N ASN A 116 5.86 6.91 -1.35
CA ASN A 116 6.68 7.92 -2.05
C ASN A 116 8.19 7.75 -1.88
N LEU A 117 8.64 6.60 -1.36
CA LEU A 117 10.04 6.28 -1.19
C LEU A 117 10.40 4.97 -1.90
N PRO A 118 11.64 4.86 -2.43
CA PRO A 118 12.16 3.59 -2.88
C PRO A 118 12.32 2.63 -1.67
N LEU A 119 12.22 1.32 -1.90
CA LEU A 119 12.34 0.32 -0.83
C LEU A 119 13.70 0.36 -0.11
N SER A 120 14.74 0.82 -0.80
CA SER A 120 16.09 1.06 -0.26
C SER A 120 16.16 2.14 0.83
N ALA A 121 15.14 3.00 0.95
CA ALA A 121 15.04 3.93 2.08
C ALA A 121 14.84 3.20 3.42
N ASN A 122 14.39 1.94 3.39
CA ASN A 122 14.15 1.09 4.56
C ASN A 122 13.31 1.75 5.65
N ARG A 123 12.34 2.58 5.26
CA ARG A 123 11.40 3.24 6.17
C ARG A 123 10.07 2.50 6.16
N TYR A 124 9.58 2.20 7.36
CA TYR A 124 8.37 1.42 7.54
C TYR A 124 7.46 2.06 8.60
N TYR A 125 6.16 1.91 8.38
CA TYR A 125 5.17 1.88 9.45
C TYR A 125 5.22 0.49 10.08
N VAL A 126 5.45 0.43 11.39
CA VAL A 126 5.55 -0.84 12.12
C VAL A 126 4.23 -1.09 12.83
N VAL A 127 3.40 -1.94 12.24
CA VAL A 127 2.05 -2.24 12.71
C VAL A 127 2.09 -3.38 13.73
N VAL A 128 1.49 -3.18 14.90
CA VAL A 128 1.37 -4.21 15.93
C VAL A 128 0.40 -5.31 15.46
N ALA A 129 0.84 -6.56 15.44
CA ALA A 129 0.06 -7.69 14.92
C ALA A 129 -0.66 -8.51 16.00
N GLU A 130 -0.31 -8.31 17.28
CA GLU A 130 -0.84 -9.07 18.42
C GLU A 130 -1.13 -8.20 19.65
N GLY A 131 -1.80 -8.79 20.65
CA GLY A 131 -2.04 -8.13 21.94
C GLY A 131 -3.10 -7.03 21.92
N LYS A 132 -2.95 -6.07 22.84
CA LYS A 132 -3.92 -5.00 23.11
C LYS A 132 -3.96 -3.96 21.99
N TYR A 133 -2.81 -3.65 21.41
CA TYR A 133 -2.66 -2.59 20.40
C TYR A 133 -2.70 -3.13 18.96
N LYS A 134 -3.15 -4.37 18.76
CA LYS A 134 -3.23 -5.00 17.44
C LYS A 134 -3.96 -4.08 16.43
N GLY A 135 -3.36 -3.91 15.26
CA GLY A 135 -3.83 -3.07 14.18
C GLY A 135 -3.40 -1.60 14.28
N GLN A 136 -2.74 -1.19 15.36
CA GLN A 136 -2.18 0.15 15.53
C GLN A 136 -0.70 0.18 15.11
N VAL A 137 -0.18 1.38 14.87
CA VAL A 137 1.19 1.61 14.42
C VAL A 137 2.03 2.09 15.61
N HIS A 138 3.22 1.51 15.78
CA HIS A 138 4.18 2.02 16.74
C HIS A 138 4.52 3.48 16.47
N THR A 139 4.61 4.27 17.53
CA THR A 139 4.91 5.70 17.46
C THR A 139 6.17 5.98 18.26
N CYS A 140 7.10 6.72 17.66
CA CYS A 140 8.28 7.23 18.34
C CYS A 140 7.86 8.24 19.41
N SER A 141 8.49 8.17 20.58
CA SER A 141 8.26 9.11 21.68
C SER A 141 8.99 10.41 21.41
N ARG A 142 8.46 11.54 21.88
CA ARG A 142 9.13 12.84 21.85
C ARG A 142 9.91 13.06 23.13
N LYS A 143 10.78 14.07 23.13
CA LYS A 143 11.46 14.50 24.36
C LYS A 143 10.47 14.94 25.45
N GLU A 144 9.35 15.52 25.06
CA GLU A 144 8.26 15.93 25.96
C GLU A 144 7.56 14.74 26.63
N ASP A 145 7.57 13.56 25.99
CA ASP A 145 7.02 12.33 26.54
C ASP A 145 7.97 11.67 27.58
N MET A 146 9.16 12.24 27.82
CA MET A 146 10.12 11.71 28.80
C MET A 146 9.66 12.02 30.23
N THR A 147 9.57 10.97 31.07
CA THR A 147 9.37 11.16 32.50
C THR A 147 10.72 11.23 33.23
N THR A 148 10.81 12.14 34.19
CA THR A 148 11.98 12.20 35.08
C THR A 148 11.71 11.26 36.25
N CYS A 149 12.54 10.24 36.45
CA CYS A 149 12.41 9.34 37.59
C CYS A 149 13.78 9.08 38.23
N CYS A 150 13.92 9.48 39.51
CA CYS A 150 15.04 9.22 40.41
C CYS A 150 16.44 9.38 39.79
N PHE A 151 16.89 10.64 39.62
CA PHE A 151 18.22 11.03 39.10
C PHE A 151 18.60 10.52 37.69
N CYS A 152 17.69 9.81 37.00
CA CYS A 152 17.87 9.29 35.65
C CYS A 152 16.76 9.80 34.72
N ARG A 153 17.11 10.22 33.50
CA ARG A 153 16.11 10.46 32.44
C ARG A 153 15.69 9.12 31.85
N ARG A 154 14.42 8.71 32.03
CA ARG A 154 13.87 7.51 31.40
C ARG A 154 12.88 7.91 30.31
N ILE A 155 13.08 7.36 29.12
CA ILE A 155 12.16 7.60 28.00
C ILE A 155 10.95 6.71 28.22
N THR A 156 9.80 7.32 28.52
CA THR A 156 8.52 6.62 28.54
C THR A 156 8.07 6.44 27.09
N ASP A 157 7.79 5.19 26.72
CA ASP A 157 7.36 4.90 25.37
C ASP A 157 5.95 5.44 25.10
N ALA A 158 5.82 6.19 24.02
CA ALA A 158 4.52 6.49 23.42
C ALA A 158 3.83 5.17 23.07
N LYS A 159 2.54 5.08 23.45
CA LYS A 159 1.71 3.94 23.06
C LYS A 159 1.50 3.94 21.55
N PRO A 160 1.38 2.76 20.91
CA PRO A 160 0.94 2.67 19.52
C PRO A 160 -0.37 3.44 19.30
N LYS A 161 -0.53 3.99 18.11
CA LYS A 161 -1.69 4.82 17.73
C LYS A 161 -2.29 4.34 16.41
N PRO A 162 -3.55 4.67 16.11
CA PRO A 162 -4.09 4.51 14.77
C PRO A 162 -3.16 5.14 13.73
N PHE A 163 -3.11 4.53 12.54
CA PHE A 163 -2.29 5.00 11.43
C PHE A 163 -2.61 6.44 11.06
N ASP A 164 -1.58 7.28 10.89
CA ASP A 164 -1.67 8.59 10.27
C ASP A 164 -0.44 8.80 9.37
N HIS A 165 -0.65 8.87 8.06
CA HIS A 165 0.42 9.06 7.07
C HIS A 165 1.18 10.38 7.23
N ARG A 166 0.60 11.37 7.91
CA ARG A 166 1.18 12.69 8.17
C ARG A 166 2.10 12.67 9.40
N ASP A 167 1.98 11.65 10.26
CA ASP A 167 2.74 11.54 11.49
C ASP A 167 4.12 10.92 11.24
N ILE A 168 5.13 11.77 11.10
CA ILE A 168 6.54 11.35 10.94
C ILE A 168 7.04 10.48 12.10
N TYR A 169 6.44 10.56 13.30
CA TYR A 169 6.84 9.73 14.43
C TYR A 169 6.36 8.28 14.29
N GLN A 170 5.42 7.98 13.37
CA GLN A 170 5.04 6.61 13.03
C GLN A 170 6.00 5.95 12.03
N GLN A 171 6.96 6.70 11.48
CA GLN A 171 7.94 6.18 10.54
C GLN A 171 9.24 5.78 11.24
N ILE A 172 9.65 4.53 11.03
CA ILE A 172 10.87 3.95 11.59
C ILE A 172 11.79 3.53 10.44
N GLU A 173 13.04 3.98 10.48
CA GLU A 173 14.10 3.51 9.58
C GLU A 173 14.73 2.24 10.17
N ILE A 174 14.84 1.19 9.35
CA ILE A 174 15.44 -0.08 9.72
C ILE A 174 16.78 -0.24 9.00
N ILE A 175 17.84 -0.44 9.77
CA ILE A 175 19.21 -0.53 9.27
C ILE A 175 19.70 -1.97 9.46
N PRO A 176 20.07 -2.69 8.39
CA PRO A 176 20.61 -4.03 8.50
C PRO A 176 22.06 -3.98 9.02
N HIS A 177 22.40 -4.91 9.91
CA HIS A 177 23.74 -5.05 10.48
C HIS A 177 24.07 -6.53 10.71
N LYS A 178 24.93 -7.10 9.86
CA LYS A 178 25.42 -8.49 9.96
C LYS A 178 24.31 -9.54 10.17
N GLY A 179 23.17 -9.38 9.49
CA GLY A 179 22.00 -10.27 9.58
C GLY A 179 21.10 -10.02 10.79
N GLN A 180 21.33 -8.93 11.52
CA GLN A 180 20.47 -8.36 12.56
C GLN A 180 20.05 -6.95 12.14
N PHE A 181 19.26 -6.27 12.97
CA PHE A 181 18.76 -4.94 12.62
C PHE A 181 18.91 -3.93 13.77
N ILE A 182 18.97 -2.66 13.38
CA ILE A 182 18.89 -1.50 14.24
C ILE A 182 17.71 -0.66 13.75
N ALA A 183 16.99 -0.02 14.65
CA ALA A 183 15.95 0.94 14.28
C ALA A 183 16.36 2.37 14.66
N LYS A 184 15.93 3.34 13.84
CA LYS A 184 16.03 4.77 14.11
C LYS A 184 14.69 5.46 13.87
N SER A 185 14.42 6.52 14.63
CA SER A 185 13.28 7.37 14.33
C SER A 185 13.62 8.19 13.09
N VAL A 186 12.64 8.34 12.20
CA VAL A 186 12.75 9.28 11.08
C VAL A 186 12.57 10.72 11.57
N ALA A 187 11.80 10.92 12.65
CA ALA A 187 11.67 12.21 13.31
C ALA A 187 13.00 12.57 14.02
N PRO A 188 13.58 13.77 13.79
CA PRO A 188 14.88 14.14 14.33
C PRO A 188 14.99 14.10 15.87
N ASP A 189 13.88 14.38 16.55
CA ASP A 189 13.75 14.38 18.01
C ASP A 189 13.01 13.15 18.56
N GLY A 190 12.74 12.17 17.68
CA GLY A 190 11.98 10.98 18.02
C GLY A 190 12.85 9.87 18.62
N PHE A 191 12.29 9.18 19.60
CA PHE A 191 12.88 7.99 20.21
C PHE A 191 12.02 6.78 19.84
N VAL A 192 12.58 5.80 19.13
CA VAL A 192 11.85 4.58 18.79
C VAL A 192 11.34 3.86 20.07
N PRO A 193 10.29 3.03 19.98
CA PRO A 193 9.83 2.24 21.12
C PRO A 193 10.96 1.38 21.67
N TRP A 194 10.92 1.08 22.96
CA TRP A 194 12.02 0.46 23.69
C TRP A 194 12.53 -0.83 23.06
N ILE A 195 11.64 -1.70 22.56
CA ILE A 195 12.05 -2.95 21.92
C ILE A 195 12.92 -2.71 20.67
N PHE A 196 12.67 -1.62 19.96
CA PHE A 196 13.42 -1.19 18.78
C PHE A 196 14.63 -0.30 19.12
N ARG A 197 14.70 0.29 20.33
CA ARG A 197 15.88 1.05 20.80
C ARG A 197 17.08 0.16 21.02
N GLN A 198 16.84 -1.10 21.34
CA GLN A 198 17.89 -2.08 21.51
C GLN A 198 18.55 -2.31 20.16
N LYS A 199 19.88 -2.36 20.15
CA LYS A 199 20.63 -2.62 18.91
C LYS A 199 20.69 -4.12 18.68
N TYR A 200 20.68 -4.48 17.40
CA TYR A 200 20.94 -5.84 16.94
C TYR A 200 19.85 -6.84 17.32
N TRP A 201 18.60 -6.46 17.13
CA TRP A 201 17.48 -7.39 17.29
C TRP A 201 17.39 -8.34 16.08
N ASP A 202 16.84 -9.52 16.36
CA ASP A 202 16.59 -10.56 15.39
C ASP A 202 15.15 -10.54 14.92
N LEU A 203 14.93 -10.95 13.68
CA LEU A 203 13.60 -10.97 13.08
C LEU A 203 13.28 -12.37 12.58
N TYR A 204 12.08 -12.84 12.89
CA TYR A 204 11.62 -14.18 12.55
C TYR A 204 10.26 -14.12 11.89
N GLU A 205 10.07 -14.88 10.81
CA GLU A 205 8.78 -14.99 10.12
C GLU A 205 7.81 -15.89 10.90
N GLU A 206 6.60 -15.38 11.15
CA GLU A 206 5.50 -16.14 11.77
C GLU A 206 4.79 -17.00 10.71
N LYS A 207 5.02 -18.32 10.81
CA LYS A 207 4.53 -19.29 9.82
C LYS A 207 3.01 -19.38 9.72
N SER A 208 2.29 -19.21 10.82
CA SER A 208 0.82 -19.39 10.86
C SER A 208 0.03 -18.17 10.38
N LYS A 209 0.72 -17.10 9.95
CA LYS A 209 0.11 -15.78 9.72
C LYS A 209 0.51 -15.15 8.40
N SER A 210 0.88 -15.96 7.39
CA SER A 210 1.06 -15.49 6.02
C SER A 210 -0.30 -15.29 5.33
N CYS A 211 -0.37 -14.29 4.46
CA CYS A 211 -1.46 -14.19 3.49
C CYS A 211 -0.93 -14.51 2.08
N HIS A 212 -1.75 -15.18 1.28
CA HIS A 212 -1.45 -15.39 -0.13
C HIS A 212 -1.87 -14.14 -0.90
N LEU A 213 -0.89 -13.43 -1.44
CA LEU A 213 -1.10 -12.32 -2.37
C LEU A 213 -0.65 -12.79 -3.74
N GLY A 214 -1.50 -12.63 -4.74
CA GLY A 214 -1.17 -12.98 -6.12
C GLY A 214 -0.34 -11.90 -6.80
N ASP A 215 -0.16 -12.06 -8.12
CA ASP A 215 0.41 -11.01 -8.93
C ASP A 215 -0.56 -9.83 -9.08
N ALA A 216 -0.05 -8.63 -8.84
CA ALA A 216 -0.82 -7.39 -8.97
C ALA A 216 0.09 -6.26 -9.47
N PHE A 217 0.05 -6.03 -10.78
CA PHE A 217 1.01 -5.15 -11.45
C PHE A 217 0.59 -3.68 -11.49
N GLY A 218 -0.44 -3.27 -10.74
CA GLY A 218 -0.97 -1.91 -10.76
C GLY A 218 -1.89 -1.64 -11.95
N ILE A 219 -1.88 -0.40 -12.43
CA ILE A 219 -2.70 0.04 -13.57
C ILE A 219 -2.04 -0.40 -14.88
N ASN A 220 -2.86 -0.94 -15.77
CA ASN A 220 -2.52 -1.28 -17.14
C ASN A 220 -3.04 -0.18 -18.07
N ASN A 221 -2.20 0.82 -18.33
CA ASN A 221 -2.57 1.95 -19.19
C ASN A 221 -2.95 1.55 -20.61
N ALA A 222 -2.37 0.47 -21.15
CA ALA A 222 -2.71 0.03 -22.50
C ALA A 222 -4.16 -0.47 -22.58
N VAL A 223 -4.60 -1.23 -21.58
CA VAL A 223 -6.02 -1.62 -21.45
C VAL A 223 -6.87 -0.39 -21.17
N ARG A 224 -6.45 0.44 -20.20
CA ARG A 224 -7.19 1.63 -19.76
C ARG A 224 -7.47 2.62 -20.90
N SER A 225 -6.48 2.88 -21.75
CA SER A 225 -6.59 3.81 -22.89
C SER A 225 -7.33 3.22 -24.08
N ASN A 226 -7.16 1.92 -24.34
CA ASN A 226 -7.79 1.26 -25.49
C ASN A 226 -9.27 0.94 -25.27
N PHE A 227 -9.76 1.03 -24.03
CA PHE A 227 -11.13 0.70 -23.67
C PHE A 227 -12.18 1.50 -24.46
N LEU A 228 -11.87 2.74 -24.84
CA LEU A 228 -12.74 3.57 -25.68
C LEU A 228 -13.10 2.91 -27.03
N ASN A 229 -12.27 1.99 -27.51
CA ASN A 229 -12.48 1.25 -28.75
C ASN A 229 -13.15 -0.12 -28.56
N LEU A 230 -13.40 -0.55 -27.33
CA LEU A 230 -14.03 -1.83 -27.03
C LEU A 230 -15.55 -1.74 -27.05
N ASP A 231 -16.20 -2.83 -27.45
CA ASP A 231 -17.66 -2.99 -27.47
C ASP A 231 -18.29 -2.59 -26.13
N ILE A 232 -19.50 -2.04 -26.19
CA ILE A 232 -20.31 -1.60 -25.05
C ILE A 232 -20.53 -2.75 -24.06
N ALA A 233 -20.66 -3.99 -24.55
CA ALA A 233 -20.89 -5.17 -23.72
C ALA A 233 -19.64 -5.67 -22.95
N ILE A 234 -18.46 -5.13 -23.23
CA ILE A 234 -17.19 -5.60 -22.65
C ILE A 234 -16.88 -4.82 -21.38
N ASN A 235 -16.73 -5.55 -20.28
CA ASN A 235 -16.08 -5.04 -19.07
C ASN A 235 -14.58 -5.36 -19.12
N ALA A 236 -13.73 -4.41 -18.75
CA ALA A 236 -12.29 -4.62 -18.71
C ALA A 236 -11.71 -4.35 -17.32
N ILE A 237 -10.72 -5.16 -16.94
CA ILE A 237 -9.90 -4.90 -15.76
C ILE A 237 -8.69 -4.06 -16.20
N ALA A 238 -8.77 -2.76 -15.94
CA ALA A 238 -7.72 -1.80 -16.25
C ALA A 238 -6.62 -1.75 -15.18
N GLY A 239 -6.81 -2.37 -14.02
CA GLY A 239 -5.75 -2.45 -13.01
C GLY A 239 -6.06 -3.37 -11.84
N LYS A 240 -4.99 -3.87 -11.21
CA LYS A 240 -5.06 -4.71 -10.01
C LYS A 240 -3.86 -4.43 -9.10
N TRP A 241 -4.09 -4.13 -7.84
CA TRP A 241 -3.05 -3.95 -6.82
C TRP A 241 -3.54 -4.35 -5.42
N TYR A 242 -2.62 -4.46 -4.47
CA TYR A 242 -2.94 -4.66 -3.06
C TYR A 242 -2.71 -3.39 -2.26
N CYS A 243 -3.63 -3.12 -1.33
CA CYS A 243 -3.59 -1.99 -0.43
C CYS A 243 -3.51 -2.52 1.02
N PRO A 244 -2.43 -2.21 1.78
CA PRO A 244 -2.39 -2.53 3.21
C PRO A 244 -3.62 -2.01 3.95
N PHE A 245 -4.15 -2.80 4.88
CA PHE A 245 -5.38 -2.45 5.60
C PHE A 245 -5.27 -1.12 6.38
N ILE A 246 -4.06 -0.69 6.76
CA ILE A 246 -3.88 0.59 7.47
C ILE A 246 -4.33 1.81 6.65
N PHE A 247 -4.43 1.71 5.32
CA PHE A 247 -4.85 2.81 4.46
C PHE A 247 -6.37 2.86 4.22
N ALA A 248 -7.11 1.84 4.64
CA ALA A 248 -8.57 1.76 4.49
C ALA A 248 -9.17 1.24 5.79
N LYS A 249 -10.02 2.01 6.46
CA LYS A 249 -10.49 1.73 7.83
C LYS A 249 -11.98 1.43 7.84
N GLU A 250 -12.34 0.21 8.20
CA GLU A 250 -13.76 -0.16 8.38
C GLU A 250 -14.28 0.27 9.76
N SER A 251 -15.61 0.26 9.93
CA SER A 251 -16.22 0.47 11.24
C SER A 251 -15.81 -0.62 12.24
N GLY A 252 -15.63 -0.23 13.50
CA GLY A 252 -15.23 -1.13 14.59
C GLY A 252 -13.76 -0.96 15.01
N GLU A 253 -13.25 -1.96 15.75
CA GLU A 253 -11.88 -1.95 16.28
C GLU A 253 -10.85 -2.38 15.23
N LEU A 254 -9.70 -1.68 15.18
CA LEU A 254 -8.57 -2.04 14.29
C LEU A 254 -8.06 -3.47 14.53
N LYS A 255 -8.16 -3.95 15.78
CA LYS A 255 -7.81 -5.31 16.15
C LYS A 255 -8.62 -6.35 15.38
N ASP A 256 -9.91 -6.08 15.20
CA ASP A 256 -10.82 -6.98 14.49
C ASP A 256 -10.69 -6.82 12.98
N GLN A 257 -10.47 -5.60 12.49
CA GLN A 257 -10.17 -5.37 11.09
C GLN A 257 -8.91 -6.15 10.65
N MET A 258 -7.80 -6.04 11.38
CA MET A 258 -6.56 -6.75 11.03
C MET A 258 -6.72 -8.28 11.11
N LYS A 259 -7.63 -8.81 11.95
CA LYS A 259 -7.95 -10.25 11.95
C LYS A 259 -8.73 -10.65 10.70
N LYS A 260 -9.65 -9.80 10.24
CA LYS A 260 -10.48 -10.05 9.05
C LYS A 260 -9.66 -9.92 7.78
N THR A 261 -8.85 -8.87 7.65
CA THR A 261 -8.11 -8.58 6.43
C THR A 261 -6.85 -7.75 6.71
N THR A 262 -5.71 -8.21 6.19
CA THR A 262 -4.43 -7.47 6.26
C THR A 262 -4.17 -6.64 5.00
N PHE A 263 -4.85 -6.96 3.90
CA PHE A 263 -4.80 -6.24 2.63
C PHE A 263 -6.19 -6.17 2.01
N TYR A 264 -6.45 -5.12 1.25
CA TYR A 264 -7.52 -5.09 0.27
C TYR A 264 -6.95 -5.37 -1.11
N GLU A 265 -7.58 -6.24 -1.86
CA GLU A 265 -7.38 -6.31 -3.31
C GLU A 265 -8.18 -5.18 -3.94
N VAL A 266 -7.49 -4.30 -4.66
CA VAL A 266 -8.11 -3.18 -5.36
C VAL A 266 -8.08 -3.47 -6.85
N ILE A 267 -9.26 -3.45 -7.46
CA ILE A 267 -9.45 -3.68 -8.89
C ILE A 267 -10.01 -2.40 -9.50
N LEU A 268 -9.38 -1.93 -10.58
CA LEU A 268 -9.91 -0.88 -11.43
C LEU A 268 -10.60 -1.52 -12.63
N GLU A 269 -11.92 -1.40 -12.67
CA GLU A 269 -12.78 -1.91 -13.74
C GLU A 269 -13.24 -0.76 -14.63
N GLN A 270 -13.35 -1.01 -15.93
CA GLN A 270 -13.95 -0.11 -16.91
C GLN A 270 -15.14 -0.79 -17.56
N PHE A 271 -16.26 -0.08 -17.66
CA PHE A 271 -17.46 -0.55 -18.34
C PHE A 271 -18.29 0.62 -18.84
N TRP A 272 -19.18 0.33 -19.78
CA TRP A 272 -20.14 1.28 -20.31
C TRP A 272 -21.44 1.25 -19.51
N ARG A 273 -22.02 2.42 -19.25
CA ARG A 273 -23.31 2.57 -18.57
C ARG A 273 -24.22 3.45 -19.38
N GLU A 274 -25.49 3.09 -19.47
CA GLU A 274 -26.50 3.93 -20.11
C GLU A 274 -26.54 5.33 -19.50
N ALA A 275 -26.49 6.32 -20.38
CA ALA A 275 -26.63 7.71 -20.06
C ALA A 275 -28.08 8.03 -19.65
N HIS A 276 -28.23 8.85 -18.61
CA HIS A 276 -29.49 9.49 -18.26
C HIS A 276 -29.23 10.95 -17.86
N SER A 277 -30.25 11.80 -18.01
CA SER A 277 -30.15 13.20 -17.60
C SER A 277 -29.88 13.33 -16.10
N GLY A 278 -28.99 14.25 -15.73
CA GLY A 278 -28.66 14.52 -14.32
C GLY A 278 -27.78 13.48 -13.61
N ILE A 279 -27.00 12.68 -14.35
CA ILE A 279 -26.12 11.68 -13.75
C ILE A 279 -25.03 12.32 -12.85
N GLU A 280 -24.94 11.85 -11.60
CA GLU A 280 -23.85 12.25 -10.69
C GLU A 280 -22.51 11.70 -11.21
N LYS A 281 -21.47 12.54 -11.35
CA LYS A 281 -20.15 12.11 -11.87
C LYS A 281 -19.38 11.15 -10.96
N LYS A 282 -19.81 10.98 -9.71
CA LYS A 282 -19.16 10.15 -8.69
C LYS A 282 -20.23 9.42 -7.88
N ARG A 283 -20.09 8.10 -7.74
CA ARG A 283 -20.93 7.28 -6.86
C ARG A 283 -20.07 6.47 -5.91
N ILE A 284 -20.49 6.40 -4.65
CA ILE A 284 -19.78 5.65 -3.62
C ILE A 284 -20.71 4.55 -3.13
N LEU A 285 -20.28 3.30 -3.25
CA LEU A 285 -21.10 2.13 -3.00
C LEU A 285 -20.49 1.28 -1.88
N LEU A 286 -21.23 1.08 -0.79
CA LEU A 286 -20.88 0.12 0.24
C LEU A 286 -21.37 -1.27 -0.16
N ARG A 287 -20.47 -2.26 -0.07
CA ARG A 287 -20.76 -3.67 -0.41
C ARG A 287 -21.44 -3.86 -1.79
N GLY A 288 -21.28 -2.87 -2.69
CA GLY A 288 -21.80 -2.88 -4.06
C GLY A 288 -23.22 -2.34 -4.25
N ASN A 289 -23.99 -2.11 -3.19
CA ASN A 289 -25.43 -1.85 -3.32
C ASN A 289 -25.89 -0.55 -2.67
N GLU A 290 -25.23 -0.07 -1.61
CA GLU A 290 -25.72 1.08 -0.83
C GLU A 290 -24.96 2.36 -1.17
N THR A 291 -25.68 3.43 -1.55
CA THR A 291 -25.06 4.71 -1.89
C THR A 291 -24.66 5.48 -0.62
N MET A 292 -23.41 5.91 -0.57
CA MET A 292 -22.81 6.66 0.54
C MET A 292 -22.56 8.12 0.19
N LYS A 293 -22.37 8.94 1.23
CA LYS A 293 -21.84 10.29 1.12
C LYS A 293 -20.40 10.33 1.59
N GLU A 294 -19.58 11.08 0.87
CA GLU A 294 -18.26 11.50 1.30
C GLU A 294 -18.39 12.56 2.40
N GLU A 295 -17.68 12.35 3.50
CA GLU A 295 -17.49 13.36 4.54
C GLU A 295 -16.17 14.10 4.31
N MET A 296 -16.08 15.32 4.85
CA MET A 296 -14.80 16.05 4.86
C MET A 296 -13.72 15.25 5.58
N GLU A 297 -12.46 15.54 5.23
CA GLU A 297 -11.30 15.00 5.94
C GLU A 297 -11.49 15.20 7.45
N SER A 298 -11.40 14.09 8.18
CA SER A 298 -11.48 14.13 9.63
C SER A 298 -10.08 14.28 10.23
N SER A 299 -10.02 14.70 11.49
CA SER A 299 -8.74 14.90 12.20
C SER A 299 -7.89 13.63 12.27
N ASP A 300 -8.48 12.44 12.13
CA ASP A 300 -7.77 11.16 12.14
C ASP A 300 -7.01 10.82 10.84
N GLY A 301 -7.05 11.71 9.83
CA GLY A 301 -6.30 11.56 8.59
C GLY A 301 -6.99 10.66 7.55
N PHE A 302 -8.29 10.39 7.75
CA PHE A 302 -9.13 9.66 6.81
C PHE A 302 -10.30 10.53 6.31
N VAL A 303 -10.65 10.28 5.04
CA VAL A 303 -11.91 10.68 4.42
C VAL A 303 -12.91 9.54 4.63
N TRP A 304 -14.01 9.83 5.31
CA TRP A 304 -15.01 8.84 5.68
C TRP A 304 -16.16 8.80 4.69
N PHE A 305 -16.62 7.59 4.40
CA PHE A 305 -17.80 7.31 3.59
C PHE A 305 -18.83 6.64 4.47
N LYS A 306 -20.02 7.24 4.57
CA LYS A 306 -21.11 6.73 5.40
C LYS A 306 -22.44 6.75 4.65
N ARG A 307 -23.38 5.94 5.12
CA ARG A 307 -24.73 5.93 4.58
C ARG A 307 -25.46 7.24 4.91
N THR A 308 -26.29 7.69 3.97
CA THR A 308 -27.12 8.88 4.17
C THR A 308 -28.19 8.62 5.22
N GLY A 309 -28.32 9.52 6.20
CA GLY A 309 -29.45 9.55 7.13
C GLY A 309 -29.34 8.67 8.38
N ASP A 310 -28.21 8.02 8.63
CA ASP A 310 -28.00 7.19 9.83
C ASP A 310 -26.63 7.43 10.47
N PHE A 311 -26.64 7.90 11.72
CA PHE A 311 -25.44 8.20 12.52
C PHE A 311 -24.72 6.97 13.05
N ASN A 312 -25.39 5.81 13.14
CA ASN A 312 -24.82 4.53 13.58
C ASN A 312 -24.51 3.58 12.41
N SER A 313 -24.60 4.08 11.18
CA SER A 313 -24.40 3.26 9.99
C SER A 313 -22.95 2.78 9.82
N GLU A 314 -22.83 1.66 9.10
CA GLU A 314 -21.55 1.14 8.63
C GLU A 314 -20.83 2.24 7.81
N ARG A 315 -19.58 2.51 8.18
CA ARG A 315 -18.72 3.50 7.53
C ARG A 315 -17.40 2.89 7.17
N ILE A 316 -16.81 3.38 6.09
CA ILE A 316 -15.45 3.02 5.68
C ILE A 316 -14.69 4.30 5.38
N GLY A 317 -13.46 4.41 5.87
CA GLY A 317 -12.58 5.53 5.61
C GLY A 317 -11.45 5.13 4.69
N LEU A 318 -11.04 6.00 3.78
CA LEU A 318 -9.76 5.88 3.09
C LEU A 318 -8.81 6.93 3.65
N SER A 319 -7.55 6.56 3.90
CA SER A 319 -6.53 7.53 4.29
C SER A 319 -6.48 8.63 3.24
N VAL A 320 -6.28 9.88 3.66
CA VAL A 320 -6.25 11.02 2.74
C VAL A 320 -5.25 10.79 1.60
N ALA A 321 -4.07 10.25 1.90
CA ALA A 321 -3.07 9.89 0.89
C ALA A 321 -3.61 8.95 -0.20
N LEU A 322 -4.36 7.91 0.18
CA LEU A 322 -4.96 6.97 -0.76
C LEU A 322 -6.10 7.62 -1.55
N TRP A 323 -6.94 8.41 -0.90
CA TRP A 323 -8.04 9.12 -1.55
C TRP A 323 -7.54 10.14 -2.59
N GLU A 324 -6.55 10.96 -2.23
CA GLU A 324 -5.89 11.88 -3.14
C GLU A 324 -5.27 11.18 -4.32
N ARG A 325 -4.69 10.00 -4.11
CA ARG A 325 -4.14 9.21 -5.22
C ARG A 325 -5.23 8.72 -6.17
N ILE A 326 -6.37 8.22 -5.68
CA ILE A 326 -7.49 7.85 -6.55
C ILE A 326 -7.94 9.06 -7.38
N LYS A 327 -8.19 10.20 -6.73
CA LYS A 327 -8.58 11.44 -7.44
C LYS A 327 -7.52 11.88 -8.46
N TRP A 328 -6.23 11.78 -8.12
CA TRP A 328 -5.15 12.12 -9.04
C TRP A 328 -5.15 11.22 -10.29
N GLU A 329 -5.42 9.90 -10.13
CA GLU A 329 -5.50 8.96 -11.26
C GLU A 329 -6.71 9.19 -12.17
N GLU A 330 -7.83 9.68 -11.63
CA GLU A 330 -9.02 10.02 -12.40
C GLU A 330 -8.86 11.38 -13.08
N ASN A 331 -8.38 12.39 -12.36
CA ASN A 331 -8.19 13.76 -12.87
C ASN A 331 -7.24 13.79 -14.07
N ARG A 332 -6.12 13.07 -13.98
CA ARG A 332 -5.17 12.97 -15.11
C ARG A 332 -5.75 12.23 -16.32
N ASN A 333 -6.81 11.44 -16.11
CA ASN A 333 -7.51 10.72 -17.16
C ASN A 333 -8.67 11.54 -17.75
N GLY A 334 -8.81 12.82 -17.37
CA GLY A 334 -9.84 13.72 -17.88
C GLY A 334 -11.12 13.76 -17.06
N TRP A 335 -11.20 13.02 -15.95
CA TRP A 335 -12.33 13.16 -15.03
C TRP A 335 -12.22 14.48 -14.25
N ASP A 336 -13.35 15.11 -13.98
CA ASP A 336 -13.46 16.34 -13.19
C ASP A 336 -14.55 16.21 -12.13
N GLU A 337 -14.37 16.94 -11.02
CA GLU A 337 -15.32 16.94 -9.93
C GLU A 337 -16.46 17.95 -10.21
N GLY A 338 -17.71 17.48 -10.27
CA GLY A 338 -18.87 18.34 -10.47
C GLY A 338 -20.11 17.59 -10.97
N VAL A 339 -21.19 18.34 -11.21
CA VAL A 339 -22.34 17.85 -11.98
C VAL A 339 -22.07 18.22 -13.44
N GLY A 340 -21.99 17.22 -14.32
CA GLY A 340 -21.80 17.48 -15.74
C GLY A 340 -23.13 17.70 -16.42
N SER A 341 -23.26 18.79 -17.17
CA SER A 341 -24.23 18.80 -18.27
C SER A 341 -23.69 17.87 -19.35
N MET A 342 -24.45 16.83 -19.67
CA MET A 342 -24.13 15.96 -20.79
C MET A 342 -24.12 16.76 -22.09
N LYS A 343 -23.33 16.37 -23.09
CA LYS A 343 -23.53 16.90 -24.44
C LYS A 343 -24.94 16.49 -24.90
N GLU A 344 -25.70 17.42 -25.50
CA GLU A 344 -27.09 17.20 -25.96
C GLU A 344 -27.25 15.94 -26.83
N GLU A 345 -26.20 15.53 -27.55
CA GLU A 345 -26.17 14.34 -28.42
C GLU A 345 -26.36 12.99 -27.69
N VAL A 346 -26.28 12.94 -26.35
CA VAL A 346 -26.31 11.68 -25.57
C VAL A 346 -27.59 11.52 -24.73
N GLU A 347 -28.50 12.50 -24.77
CA GLU A 347 -29.78 12.45 -24.04
C GLU A 347 -30.73 11.33 -24.53
N PHE A 348 -30.45 10.72 -25.69
CA PHE A 348 -31.30 9.70 -26.33
C PHE A 348 -30.56 8.38 -26.63
N GLY A 349 -30.11 7.67 -25.60
CA GLY A 349 -29.68 6.27 -25.72
C GLY A 349 -28.18 6.03 -25.93
N GLY A 350 -27.32 6.93 -25.43
CA GLY A 350 -25.87 6.70 -25.41
C GLY A 350 -25.37 6.04 -24.13
N PHE A 351 -24.08 5.72 -24.13
CA PHE A 351 -23.35 5.13 -23.01
C PHE A 351 -22.21 6.03 -22.58
N VAL A 352 -21.98 6.11 -21.27
CA VAL A 352 -20.84 6.78 -20.64
C VAL A 352 -19.85 5.77 -20.12
N LEU A 353 -18.56 6.12 -20.20
CA LEU A 353 -17.52 5.35 -19.54
C LEU A 353 -17.62 5.51 -18.02
N VAL A 354 -17.60 4.38 -17.32
CA VAL A 354 -17.47 4.32 -15.86
C VAL A 354 -16.18 3.61 -15.49
N GLU A 355 -15.38 4.25 -14.64
CA GLU A 355 -14.23 3.61 -13.99
C GLU A 355 -14.60 3.31 -12.54
N ARG A 356 -14.50 2.04 -12.14
CA ARG A 356 -14.85 1.58 -10.79
C ARG A 356 -13.63 1.04 -10.06
N PHE A 357 -13.31 1.64 -8.91
CA PHE A 357 -12.34 1.11 -7.96
C PHE A 357 -13.05 0.23 -6.93
N SER A 358 -12.85 -1.08 -7.01
CA SER A 358 -13.44 -2.07 -6.13
C SER A 358 -12.42 -2.54 -5.08
N PHE A 359 -12.66 -2.24 -3.80
CA PHE A 359 -11.87 -2.68 -2.65
C PHE A 359 -12.44 -3.97 -2.09
N LYS A 360 -11.82 -5.10 -2.41
CA LYS A 360 -12.22 -6.43 -1.94
C LYS A 360 -11.34 -6.87 -0.76
N ARG A 361 -11.96 -7.45 0.25
CA ARG A 361 -11.25 -8.16 1.32
C ARG A 361 -10.64 -9.45 0.75
N LEU A 362 -9.70 -10.05 1.46
CA LEU A 362 -9.03 -11.29 1.00
C LEU A 362 -9.98 -12.50 0.91
N ASP A 363 -11.13 -12.46 1.58
CA ASP A 363 -12.20 -13.47 1.44
C ASP A 363 -13.07 -13.26 0.18
N GLY A 364 -12.77 -12.25 -0.64
CA GLY A 364 -13.49 -11.89 -1.86
C GLY A 364 -14.69 -10.95 -1.63
N SER A 365 -15.08 -10.67 -0.38
CA SER A 365 -16.18 -9.76 -0.09
C SER A 365 -15.83 -8.31 -0.43
N LEU A 366 -16.78 -7.59 -1.02
CA LEU A 366 -16.61 -6.18 -1.37
C LEU A 366 -16.76 -5.30 -0.11
N ALA A 367 -15.76 -4.48 0.17
CA ALA A 367 -15.79 -3.50 1.26
C ALA A 367 -16.30 -2.14 0.77
N LEU A 368 -15.77 -1.65 -0.36
CA LEU A 368 -16.09 -0.35 -0.94
C LEU A 368 -15.95 -0.42 -2.46
N ALA A 369 -16.86 0.24 -3.18
CA ALA A 369 -16.68 0.54 -4.59
C ALA A 369 -16.84 2.05 -4.83
N LEU A 370 -15.93 2.63 -5.59
CA LEU A 370 -15.96 4.03 -6.00
C LEU A 370 -16.11 4.07 -7.51
N GLU A 371 -17.17 4.70 -8.00
CA GLU A 371 -17.44 4.84 -9.43
C GLU A 371 -17.23 6.29 -9.86
N PHE A 372 -16.44 6.46 -10.91
CA PHE A 372 -16.17 7.73 -11.56
C PHE A 372 -16.77 7.66 -12.97
N ILE A 373 -17.69 8.57 -13.26
CA ILE A 373 -18.42 8.63 -14.52
C ILE A 373 -17.82 9.74 -15.37
N HIS A 374 -17.27 9.36 -16.53
CA HIS A 374 -16.57 10.25 -17.46
C HIS A 374 -17.56 10.77 -18.50
N THR A 375 -18.21 11.90 -18.22
CA THR A 375 -19.28 12.46 -19.08
C THR A 375 -18.77 12.99 -20.43
N ASP A 376 -17.47 13.18 -20.57
CA ASP A 376 -16.77 13.54 -21.80
C ASP A 376 -16.47 12.32 -22.70
N LYS A 377 -16.52 11.11 -22.15
CA LYS A 377 -16.25 9.84 -22.84
C LYS A 377 -17.54 9.08 -23.07
N VAL A 378 -18.14 9.32 -24.24
CA VAL A 378 -19.47 8.83 -24.61
C VAL A 378 -19.43 7.97 -25.86
N ARG A 379 -20.40 7.06 -25.98
CA ARG A 379 -20.68 6.29 -27.20
C ARG A 379 -22.17 6.33 -27.51
N THR A 380 -22.51 6.35 -28.79
CA THR A 380 -23.88 6.12 -29.26
C THR A 380 -24.09 4.62 -29.48
N GLY A 381 -25.27 4.11 -29.11
CA GLY A 381 -25.67 2.71 -29.32
C GLY A 381 -25.88 2.33 -30.78
#